data_AF-A0A419DD54-F1
#
_entry.id   AF-A0A419DD54-F1
#
_cell.length_a   1.000
_cell.length_b   1.000
_cell.length_c   1.000
_cell.angle_alpha   90.00
_cell.angle_beta   90.00
_cell.angle_gamma   90.00
#
_symmetry.space_group_name_H-M   'P 1'
#
loop_
_entity.id
_entity.type
_entity.pdbx_description
1 polymer ?
#
loop_
_entity_poly.entity_id
_entity_poly.type
_entity_poly.pdbx_seq_one_letter_code
_entity_poly.pdbx_strand_id
1 'polypeptide(L)'
;MGWSYGFDNNWNRDIGYGVPAYCDHPDCNEEIDRGLAYVCGGEPYGGEHGCGLFFCAEHLYMHTKGQLCERCLPRKKKPFEPKPDHPLWIRHKLTHESWEEWRKAYPKEVAALRTQLKAANR
;
A
#
# COMPACT_ATOMS: atom_id res chain seq x y z
N MET A 1 14.79 -14.43 -4.34
CA MET A 1 14.20 -13.24 -5.00
C MET A 1 13.56 -12.39 -3.91
N GLY A 2 14.09 -11.19 -3.66
CA GLY A 2 13.61 -10.33 -2.57
C GLY A 2 12.42 -9.49 -3.03
N TRP A 3 11.34 -9.46 -2.25
CA TRP A 3 10.17 -8.59 -2.48
C TRP A 3 10.43 -7.16 -2.01
N SER A 4 11.63 -6.64 -2.30
CA SER A 4 12.06 -5.32 -1.83
C SER A 4 11.23 -4.19 -2.46
N TYR A 5 10.81 -4.36 -3.71
CA TYR A 5 9.99 -3.42 -4.47
C TYR A 5 9.19 -4.14 -5.57
N GLY A 6 7.94 -3.75 -5.77
CA GLY A 6 7.05 -4.21 -6.84
C GLY A 6 5.93 -3.20 -7.10
N PHE A 7 5.13 -3.43 -8.15
CA PHE A 7 3.96 -2.61 -8.46
C PHE A 7 2.71 -3.49 -8.52
N ASP A 8 1.68 -3.11 -7.78
CA ASP A 8 0.40 -3.79 -7.78
C ASP A 8 -0.55 -3.14 -8.78
N ASN A 9 -0.87 -3.87 -9.86
CA ASN A 9 -1.80 -3.43 -10.88
C ASN A 9 -3.26 -3.44 -10.43
N ASN A 10 -3.61 -4.22 -9.39
CA ASN A 10 -4.99 -4.28 -8.88
C ASN A 10 -5.35 -2.97 -8.16
N TRP A 11 -4.40 -2.43 -7.40
CA TRP A 11 -4.56 -1.21 -6.63
C TRP A 11 -3.80 0.00 -7.20
N ASN A 12 -3.11 -0.18 -8.33
CA ASN A 12 -2.26 0.81 -9.02
C ASN A 12 -1.29 1.54 -8.07
N ARG A 13 -0.56 0.78 -7.25
CA ARG A 13 0.34 1.34 -6.24
C ARG A 13 1.62 0.54 -6.07
N ASP A 14 2.67 1.24 -5.64
CA ASP A 14 3.96 0.62 -5.32
C ASP A 14 3.81 -0.24 -4.04
N ILE A 15 4.42 -1.42 -4.04
CA ILE A 15 4.42 -2.39 -2.93
C ILE A 15 5.84 -2.86 -2.62
N GLY A 16 6.06 -3.38 -1.41
CA GLY A 16 7.36 -3.88 -0.95
C GLY A 16 7.74 -3.36 0.43
N TYR A 17 8.73 -4.02 1.04
CA TYR A 17 9.23 -3.68 2.38
C TYR A 17 9.84 -2.27 2.47
N GLY A 18 10.29 -1.71 1.34
CA GLY A 18 10.85 -0.35 1.27
C GLY A 18 9.84 0.75 0.97
N VAL A 19 8.53 0.44 0.97
CA VAL A 19 7.46 1.38 0.60
C VAL A 19 6.63 1.72 1.84
N PRO A 20 6.91 2.85 2.52
CA PRO A 20 6.12 3.31 3.66
C PRO A 20 4.66 3.54 3.26
N ALA A 21 3.75 3.14 4.12
CA ALA A 21 2.31 3.30 3.95
C ALA A 21 1.62 3.50 5.30
N TYR A 22 0.36 3.90 5.25
CA TYR A 22 -0.54 3.80 6.40
C TYR A 22 -1.34 2.52 6.30
N CYS A 23 -1.77 1.99 7.45
CA CYS A 23 -2.76 0.92 7.52
C CYS A 23 -4.01 1.29 6.69
N ASP A 24 -4.41 0.40 5.76
CA ASP A 24 -5.57 0.60 4.88
C ASP A 24 -6.92 0.51 5.64
N HIS A 25 -6.91 0.30 6.96
CA HIS A 25 -8.11 0.42 7.78
C HIS A 25 -8.52 1.90 7.90
N PRO A 26 -9.79 2.26 7.62
CA PRO A 26 -10.23 3.67 7.53
C PRO A 26 -9.90 4.46 8.80
N ASP A 27 -10.11 3.84 9.96
CA ASP A 27 -9.96 4.49 11.27
C ASP A 27 -8.54 4.36 11.87
N CYS A 28 -7.57 3.79 11.14
CA CYS A 28 -6.21 3.54 11.63
C CYS A 28 -5.17 4.31 10.83
N ASN A 29 -4.30 5.09 11.48
CA ASN A 29 -3.21 5.82 10.83
C ASN A 29 -1.82 5.29 11.23
N GLU A 30 -1.75 4.02 11.64
CA GLU A 30 -0.48 3.39 11.96
C GLU A 30 0.42 3.31 10.72
N GLU A 31 1.68 3.70 10.90
CA GLU A 31 2.71 3.64 9.86
C GLU A 31 3.22 2.22 9.73
N ILE A 32 3.17 1.70 8.51
CA ILE A 32 3.60 0.36 8.13
C ILE A 32 4.43 0.44 6.84
N ASP A 33 4.85 -0.72 6.33
CA ASP A 33 5.31 -0.86 4.95
C ASP A 33 4.34 -1.72 4.14
N ARG A 34 4.45 -1.65 2.81
CA ARG A 34 3.66 -2.50 1.90
C ARG A 34 4.33 -3.85 1.64
N GLY A 35 5.01 -4.39 2.64
CA GLY A 35 5.61 -5.71 2.62
C GLY A 35 4.61 -6.82 2.95
N LEU A 36 5.07 -8.07 2.79
CA LEU A 36 4.23 -9.26 3.02
C LEU A 36 3.83 -9.43 4.49
N ALA A 37 4.53 -8.79 5.44
CA ALA A 37 4.15 -8.84 6.84
C ALA A 37 2.79 -8.17 7.10
N TYR A 38 2.41 -7.21 6.25
CA TYR A 38 1.19 -6.41 6.42
C TYR A 38 0.11 -6.74 5.38
N VAL A 39 0.38 -7.58 4.38
CA VAL A 39 -0.59 -7.86 3.31
C VAL A 39 -1.72 -8.77 3.80
N CYS A 40 -2.96 -8.36 3.59
CA CYS A 40 -4.13 -9.22 3.77
C CYS A 40 -4.10 -10.30 2.70
N GLY A 41 -3.94 -11.56 3.14
CA GLY A 41 -3.78 -12.76 2.32
C GLY A 41 -2.47 -13.50 2.59
N GLY A 42 -1.47 -12.83 3.17
CA GLY A 42 -0.14 -13.40 3.43
C GLY A 42 0.71 -13.63 2.17
N GLU A 43 0.19 -13.28 1.01
CA GLU A 43 0.82 -13.45 -0.30
C GLU A 43 0.79 -12.14 -1.10
N PRO A 44 1.69 -11.94 -2.08
CA PRO A 44 1.61 -10.83 -3.02
C PRO A 44 0.22 -10.71 -3.63
N TYR A 45 -0.27 -9.47 -3.78
CA TYR A 45 -1.60 -9.17 -4.32
C TYR A 45 -2.79 -9.75 -3.53
N GLY A 46 -2.54 -10.34 -2.36
CA GLY A 46 -3.55 -10.89 -1.46
C GLY A 46 -3.89 -12.37 -1.66
N GLY A 47 -3.18 -13.08 -2.54
CA GLY A 47 -3.39 -14.52 -2.75
C GLY A 47 -4.84 -14.89 -3.10
N GLU A 48 -5.27 -16.07 -2.68
CA GLU A 48 -6.64 -16.57 -2.97
C GLU A 48 -7.70 -15.93 -2.07
N HIS A 49 -7.35 -15.59 -0.83
CA HIS A 49 -8.32 -15.28 0.22
C HIS A 49 -8.33 -13.82 0.67
N GLY A 50 -7.22 -13.11 0.49
CA GLY A 50 -7.06 -11.73 0.87
C GLY A 50 -7.62 -10.74 -0.15
N CYS A 51 -7.44 -9.47 0.16
CA CYS A 51 -7.79 -8.37 -0.75
C CYS A 51 -6.56 -7.65 -1.33
N GLY A 52 -5.34 -8.00 -0.91
CA GLY A 52 -4.12 -7.34 -1.35
C GLY A 52 -3.90 -5.96 -0.75
N LEU A 53 -4.71 -5.56 0.22
CA LEU A 53 -4.50 -4.35 1.02
C LEU A 53 -3.55 -4.61 2.19
N PHE A 54 -2.97 -3.55 2.74
CA PHE A 54 -1.97 -3.62 3.80
C PHE A 54 -2.53 -3.10 5.12
N PHE A 55 -2.42 -3.89 6.19
CA PHE A 55 -2.98 -3.60 7.49
C PHE A 55 -1.92 -3.84 8.57
N CYS A 56 -1.94 -3.02 9.62
CA CYS A 56 -1.10 -3.27 10.80
C CYS A 56 -1.52 -4.54 11.54
N ALA A 57 -0.70 -4.97 12.49
CA ALA A 57 -0.91 -6.20 13.25
C ALA A 57 -2.26 -6.23 14.01
N GLU A 58 -2.79 -5.08 14.42
CA GLU A 58 -4.10 -4.99 15.08
C GLU A 58 -5.28 -5.26 14.13
N HIS A 59 -5.13 -4.95 12.85
CA HIS A 59 -6.17 -5.11 11.83
C HIS A 59 -5.96 -6.36 10.96
N LEU A 60 -4.96 -7.18 11.28
CA LEU A 60 -4.71 -8.49 10.69
C LEU A 60 -5.04 -9.60 11.69
N TYR A 61 -5.93 -10.48 11.28
CA TYR A 61 -6.34 -11.64 12.05
C TYR A 61 -5.66 -12.89 11.47
N MET A 62 -4.95 -13.63 12.33
CA MET A 62 -4.35 -14.91 11.96
C MET A 62 -5.43 -15.97 11.86
N HIS A 63 -5.57 -16.57 10.68
CA HIS A 63 -6.51 -17.65 10.41
C HIS A 63 -5.79 -18.86 9.82
N THR A 64 -6.44 -20.02 9.78
CA THR A 64 -5.93 -21.24 9.13
C THR A 64 -5.60 -21.07 7.65
N LYS A 65 -6.06 -19.97 7.05
CA LYS A 65 -5.91 -19.61 5.63
C LYS A 65 -4.93 -18.45 5.41
N GLY A 66 -4.18 -18.07 6.45
CA GLY A 66 -3.26 -16.92 6.44
C GLY A 66 -3.79 -15.72 7.24
N GLN A 67 -3.08 -14.60 7.14
CA GLN A 67 -3.44 -13.34 7.80
C GLN A 67 -4.48 -12.58 6.96
N LEU A 68 -5.62 -12.24 7.55
CA LEU A 68 -6.75 -11.63 6.83
C LEU A 68 -7.29 -10.43 7.59
N CYS A 69 -7.79 -9.43 6.88
CA CYS A 69 -8.50 -8.31 7.50
C CYS A 69 -9.94 -8.69 7.89
N GLU A 70 -10.59 -7.87 8.72
CA GLU A 70 -11.97 -8.08 9.19
C GLU A 70 -13.01 -8.25 8.07
N ARG A 71 -12.78 -7.68 6.89
CA ARG A 71 -13.71 -7.82 5.75
C ARG A 71 -13.49 -9.11 4.97
N CYS A 72 -12.28 -9.67 5.04
CA CYS A 72 -11.93 -10.94 4.41
C CYS A 72 -12.17 -12.14 5.35
N LEU A 73 -12.25 -11.90 6.67
CA LEU A 73 -12.50 -12.93 7.68
C LEU A 73 -13.78 -12.64 8.50
N PRO A 74 -14.92 -13.25 8.18
CA PRO A 74 -15.25 -13.98 6.94
C PRO A 74 -15.52 -13.03 5.76
N ARG A 75 -15.26 -13.47 4.51
CA ARG A 75 -15.38 -12.66 3.28
C ARG A 75 -16.83 -12.28 2.95
N LYS A 76 -17.37 -11.33 3.70
CA LYS A 76 -18.77 -10.88 3.62
C LYS A 76 -18.91 -9.50 2.98
N LYS A 77 -17.84 -8.71 2.92
CA LYS A 77 -17.87 -7.31 2.48
C LYS A 77 -16.83 -7.07 1.40
N LYS A 78 -17.06 -6.03 0.60
CA LYS A 78 -16.05 -5.51 -0.34
C LYS A 78 -14.81 -5.03 0.44
N PRO A 79 -13.60 -5.13 -0.13
CA PRO A 79 -12.39 -4.55 0.47
C PRO A 79 -12.57 -3.08 0.85
N PHE A 80 -11.70 -2.59 1.72
CA PHE A 80 -11.61 -1.16 2.00
C PHE A 80 -11.13 -0.40 0.77
N GLU A 81 -11.28 0.92 0.79
CA GLU A 81 -10.61 1.78 -0.17
C GLU A 81 -9.15 1.94 0.25
N PRO A 82 -8.17 1.76 -0.68
CA PRO A 82 -6.77 1.92 -0.35
C PRO A 82 -6.50 3.35 0.11
N LYS A 83 -5.73 3.49 1.18
CA LYS A 83 -5.32 4.82 1.65
C LYS A 83 -4.31 5.45 0.68
N PRO A 84 -4.25 6.80 0.65
CA PRO A 84 -3.23 7.51 -0.10
C PRO A 84 -1.82 7.06 0.30
N ASP A 85 -0.90 7.12 -0.66
CA ASP A 85 0.54 6.93 -0.41
C ASP A 85 1.07 7.80 0.74
N HIS A 86 2.02 7.22 1.48
CA HIS A 86 2.68 7.91 2.58
C HIS A 86 3.48 9.13 2.08
N PRO A 87 3.45 10.27 2.78
CA PRO A 87 4.17 11.47 2.36
C PRO A 87 5.67 11.26 2.12
N LEU A 88 6.31 10.39 2.91
CA LEU A 88 7.73 10.03 2.70
C LEU A 88 7.95 9.33 1.36
N TRP A 89 7.05 8.42 0.98
CA TRP A 89 7.13 7.72 -0.30
C TRP A 89 6.89 8.67 -1.47
N ILE A 90 5.90 9.55 -1.35
CA ILE A 90 5.62 10.58 -2.36
C ILE A 90 6.84 11.48 -2.55
N ARG A 91 7.44 11.97 -1.45
CA ARG A 91 8.65 12.79 -1.50
C ARG A 91 9.78 12.05 -2.19
N HIS A 92 10.01 10.79 -1.83
CA HIS A 92 11.03 9.96 -2.46
C HIS A 92 10.85 9.88 -3.99
N LYS A 93 9.65 9.55 -4.48
CA LYS A 93 9.35 9.52 -5.93
C LYS A 93 9.55 10.87 -6.62
N LEU A 94 9.28 11.97 -5.91
CA LEU A 94 9.37 13.32 -6.47
C LEU A 94 10.80 13.88 -6.50
N THR A 95 11.68 13.46 -5.59
CA THR A 95 13.01 14.08 -5.42
C THR A 95 14.18 13.16 -5.74
N HIS A 96 14.03 11.85 -5.58
CA HIS A 96 15.17 10.92 -5.72
C HIS A 96 15.61 10.79 -7.19
N GLU A 97 16.91 10.66 -7.41
CA GLU A 97 17.53 10.62 -8.76
C GLU A 97 17.07 9.40 -9.57
N SER A 98 16.93 8.23 -8.93
CA SER A 98 16.47 7.00 -9.58
C SER A 98 15.06 7.10 -10.19
N TRP A 99 14.29 8.11 -9.78
CA TRP A 99 12.93 8.35 -10.26
C TRP A 99 12.85 9.46 -11.32
N GLU A 100 13.98 10.05 -11.73
CA GLU A 100 13.99 11.15 -12.70
C GLU A 100 13.34 10.77 -14.04
N GLU A 101 13.72 9.61 -14.60
CA GLU A 101 13.17 9.13 -15.86
C GLU A 101 11.67 8.83 -15.75
N TRP A 102 11.23 8.25 -14.63
CA TRP A 102 9.81 8.04 -14.37
C TRP A 102 9.04 9.38 -14.32
N ARG A 103 9.60 10.40 -13.64
CA ARG A 103 8.95 11.72 -13.58
C ARG A 103 8.82 12.40 -14.95
N LYS A 104 9.79 12.20 -15.84
CA LYS A 104 9.74 12.69 -17.23
C LYS A 104 8.69 11.96 -18.05
N ALA A 105 8.60 10.63 -17.89
CA ALA A 105 7.65 9.79 -18.62
C ALA A 105 6.19 9.96 -18.17
N TYR A 106 5.97 10.25 -16.89
CA TYR A 106 4.63 10.27 -16.26
C TYR A 106 4.31 11.64 -15.60
N PRO A 107 4.21 12.74 -16.37
CA PRO A 107 4.04 14.08 -15.83
C PRO A 107 2.67 14.28 -15.14
N LYS A 108 1.63 13.53 -15.54
CA LYS A 108 0.29 13.62 -14.94
C LYS A 108 0.28 13.03 -13.53
N GLU A 109 0.93 11.89 -13.36
CA GLU A 109 1.10 11.17 -12.11
C GLU A 109 1.94 12.01 -11.14
N VAL A 110 3.00 12.66 -11.63
CA VAL A 110 3.79 13.62 -10.86
C VAL A 110 2.95 14.79 -10.35
N ALA A 111 2.06 15.34 -11.18
CA ALA A 111 1.17 16.43 -10.78
C ALA A 111 0.15 15.97 -9.71
N ALA A 112 -0.39 14.76 -9.84
CA ALA A 112 -1.27 14.15 -8.84
C ALA A 112 -0.55 13.95 -7.49
N LEU A 113 0.64 13.36 -7.51
CA LEU A 113 1.48 13.17 -6.32
C LEU A 113 1.85 14.49 -5.62
N ARG A 114 2.18 15.54 -6.39
CA ARG A 114 2.43 16.88 -5.85
C ARG A 114 1.19 17.47 -5.15
N THR A 115 0.01 17.21 -5.70
CA THR A 115 -1.27 17.67 -5.12
C THR A 115 -1.57 16.93 -3.83
N GLN A 116 -1.40 15.61 -3.83
CA GLN A 116 -1.56 14.77 -2.64
C GLN A 116 -0.58 15.17 -1.52
N LEU A 117 0.69 15.41 -1.85
CA LEU A 117 1.67 15.87 -0.87
C LEU A 117 1.30 17.23 -0.27
N LYS A 118 0.75 18.17 -1.06
CA LYS A 118 0.25 19.45 -0.54
C LYS A 118 -0.94 19.26 0.41
N ALA A 119 -1.86 18.36 0.08
CA ALA A 119 -3.01 18.05 0.93
C ALA A 119 -2.60 17.41 2.26
N ALA A 120 -1.56 16.57 2.28
CA ALA A 120 -1.07 15.92 3.48
C ALA A 120 -0.26 16.83 4.43
N ASN A 121 0.25 17.97 3.94
CA ASN A 121 0.99 18.95 4.77
C ASN A 121 0.11 20.13 5.22
N ARG A 122 -1.21 20.09 4.98
CA ARG A 122 -2.16 21.16 5.33
C ARG A 122 -2.99 20.75 6.53
#